data_AF-A0A4Q1K3X5-F1
#
_entry.id   AF-A0A4Q1K3X5-F1
#
_cell.length_a   1.000
_cell.length_b   1.000
_cell.length_c   1.000
_cell.angle_alpha   90.00
_cell.angle_beta   90.00
_cell.angle_gamma   90.00
#
_symmetry.space_group_name_H-M   'P 1'
#
loop_
_entity.id
_entity.type
_entity.pdbx_description
1 polymer ?
#
loop_
_entity_poly.entity_id
_entity_poly.type
_entity_poly.pdbx_seq_one_letter_code
_entity_poly.pdbx_strand_id
1 'polypeptide(L)'
;MKLKNLILLKFVTLLITFFCSVYLLGNITDTYKTIEANHKILLEQKKTYEEIIRDPQAKQELLKIIKVSDVFLDYNIENEGFSFNTNIWILLIFWIVASYIFTILNSKIEKLKGEENLFEKNTFYKKIPNKSH
;
A
#
# COMPACT_ATOMS: atom_id res chain seq x y z
N MET A 1 31.02 -4.12 4.03
CA MET A 1 30.02 -5.18 4.24
C MET A 1 30.29 -6.28 3.21
N LYS A 2 30.34 -7.56 3.58
CA LYS A 2 30.63 -8.64 2.61
C LYS A 2 29.47 -8.85 1.63
N LEU A 3 29.76 -9.28 0.40
CA LEU A 3 28.76 -9.54 -0.64
C LEU A 3 27.63 -10.45 -0.13
N LYS A 4 27.98 -11.56 0.54
CA LYS A 4 27.02 -12.50 1.16
C LYS A 4 26.04 -11.81 2.12
N ASN A 5 26.51 -10.85 2.92
CA ASN A 5 25.65 -10.14 3.87
C ASN A 5 24.67 -9.20 3.16
N LEU A 6 25.07 -8.59 2.05
CA LEU A 6 24.17 -7.72 1.25
C LEU A 6 23.12 -8.52 0.50
N ILE A 7 23.48 -9.70 -0.02
CA ILE A 7 22.52 -10.62 -0.62
C ILE A 7 21.48 -11.07 0.42
N LEU A 8 21.93 -11.45 1.62
CA LEU A 8 21.04 -11.79 2.73
C LEU A 8 20.13 -10.61 3.10
N LEU A 9 20.68 -9.39 3.21
CA LEU A 9 19.90 -8.19 3.50
C LEU A 9 18.82 -7.93 2.43
N LYS A 10 19.16 -8.10 1.14
CA LYS A 10 18.20 -7.98 0.04
C LYS A 10 17.07 -9.02 0.16
N PHE A 11 17.40 -10.25 0.53
CA PHE A 11 16.39 -11.29 0.74
C PHE A 11 15.46 -10.97 1.91
N VAL A 12 16.00 -10.55 3.06
CA VAL A 12 15.20 -10.14 4.23
C VAL A 12 14.32 -8.93 3.88
N THR A 13 14.87 -7.95 3.17
CA THR A 13 14.13 -6.76 2.70
C THR A 13 12.96 -7.16 1.79
N LEU A 14 13.15 -8.16 0.93
CA LEU A 14 12.09 -8.71 0.07
C LEU A 14 10.97 -9.37 0.87
N LEU A 15 11.30 -10.16 1.89
CA LEU A 15 10.30 -10.75 2.78
C LEU A 15 9.50 -9.68 3.51
N ILE A 16 10.17 -8.69 4.11
CA ILE A 16 9.49 -7.58 4.79
C ILE A 16 8.58 -6.82 3.81
N THR A 17 9.06 -6.54 2.61
CA THR A 17 8.27 -5.84 1.58
C THR A 17 7.01 -6.62 1.21
N PHE A 18 7.12 -7.95 1.10
CA PHE A 18 6.00 -8.84 0.81
C PHE A 18 4.95 -8.78 1.93
N PHE A 19 5.33 -8.98 3.19
CA PHE A 19 4.38 -8.96 4.31
C PHE A 19 3.70 -7.59 4.48
N CYS A 20 4.44 -6.49 4.35
CA CYS A 20 3.86 -5.15 4.38
C CYS A 20 2.87 -4.92 3.22
N SER A 21 3.18 -5.42 2.02
CA SER A 21 2.27 -5.29 0.86
C SER A 21 0.96 -6.04 1.09
N VAL A 22 1.02 -7.27 1.59
CA VAL A 22 -0.16 -8.07 1.92
C VAL A 22 -1.01 -7.37 2.97
N TYR A 23 -0.39 -6.83 4.02
CA TYR A 23 -1.09 -6.08 5.07
C TYR A 23 -1.80 -4.83 4.52
N LEU A 24 -1.10 -4.01 3.74
CA LEU A 24 -1.67 -2.78 3.15
C LEU A 24 -2.81 -3.09 2.17
N LEU A 25 -2.67 -4.15 1.36
CA LEU A 25 -3.72 -4.61 0.47
C LEU A 25 -4.95 -5.12 1.23
N GLY A 26 -4.74 -5.81 2.36
CA GLY A 26 -5.81 -6.22 3.27
C GLY A 26 -6.63 -5.01 3.74
N ASN A 27 -5.95 -3.99 4.28
CA ASN A 27 -6.61 -2.77 4.75
C ASN A 27 -7.40 -2.04 3.64
N ILE A 28 -6.83 -1.95 2.43
CA ILE A 28 -7.52 -1.35 1.27
C ILE A 28 -8.77 -2.16 0.92
N THR A 29 -8.67 -3.49 0.93
CA THR A 29 -9.78 -4.39 0.60
C THR A 29 -10.92 -4.26 1.61
N ASP A 30 -10.60 -4.19 2.90
CA ASP A 30 -11.61 -4.05 3.95
C ASP A 30 -12.29 -2.67 3.86
N THR A 31 -11.50 -1.61 3.65
CA THR A 31 -12.05 -0.26 3.44
C THR A 31 -12.95 -0.21 2.20
N TYR A 32 -12.56 -0.87 1.11
CA TYR A 32 -13.37 -0.96 -0.10
C TYR A 32 -14.72 -1.65 0.16
N LYS A 33 -14.72 -2.78 0.87
CA LYS A 33 -15.96 -3.50 1.22
C LYS A 33 -16.89 -2.64 2.08
N THR A 34 -16.35 -1.87 3.02
CA THR A 34 -17.15 -0.94 3.84
C THR A 34 -17.77 0.15 2.98
N ILE A 35 -17.01 0.74 2.04
CA ILE A 35 -17.55 1.74 1.10
C ILE A 35 -18.64 1.13 0.22
N GLU A 36 -18.45 -0.08 -0.29
CA GLU A 36 -19.43 -0.79 -1.10
C GLU A 36 -20.74 -1.05 -0.33
N ALA A 37 -20.64 -1.49 0.93
CA ALA A 37 -21.80 -1.68 1.80
C ALA A 37 -22.53 -0.36 2.06
N ASN A 38 -21.80 0.71 2.38
CA ASN A 38 -22.37 2.03 2.59
C ASN A 38 -23.06 2.58 1.33
N HIS A 39 -22.46 2.38 0.15
CA HIS A 39 -23.04 2.78 -1.12
C HIS A 39 -24.36 2.04 -1.40
N LYS A 40 -24.44 0.74 -1.08
CA LYS A 40 -25.69 -0.02 -1.20
C LYS A 40 -26.78 0.54 -0.30
N ILE A 41 -26.45 0.83 0.96
CA ILE A 41 -27.40 1.44 1.92
C ILE A 41 -27.88 2.81 1.40
N LEU A 42 -26.97 3.65 0.92
CA LEU A 42 -27.31 4.96 0.36
C LEU A 42 -28.22 4.87 -0.87
N LEU A 43 -28.00 3.87 -1.74
CA LEU A 43 -28.87 3.63 -2.88
C LEU A 43 -30.27 3.18 -2.47
N GLU A 44 -30.38 2.29 -1.47
CA GLU A 44 -31.67 1.87 -0.93
C GLU A 44 -32.41 3.04 -0.30
N GLN A 45 -31.73 3.84 0.54
CA GLN A 45 -32.28 5.06 1.13
C GLN A 45 -32.75 6.05 0.06
N LYS A 46 -31.95 6.29 -0.97
CA LYS A 46 -32.32 7.17 -2.09
C LYS A 46 -33.62 6.69 -2.75
N LYS A 47 -33.75 5.38 -3.02
CA LYS A 47 -34.96 4.81 -3.62
C LYS A 47 -36.19 5.03 -2.72
N THR A 48 -36.05 4.77 -1.42
CA THR A 48 -37.12 5.01 -0.45
C THR A 48 -37.54 6.47 -0.41
N TYR A 49 -36.58 7.41 -0.42
CA TYR A 49 -36.89 8.84 -0.45
C TYR A 49 -37.57 9.26 -1.77
N GLU A 50 -37.14 8.72 -2.91
CA GLU A 50 -37.80 8.96 -4.19
C GLU A 50 -39.25 8.46 -4.21
N GLU A 51 -39.53 7.31 -3.60
CA GLU A 51 -40.89 6.78 -3.44
C GLU A 51 -41.75 7.69 -2.55
N ILE A 52 -41.21 8.15 -1.41
CA ILE A 52 -41.92 9.03 -0.48
C ILE A 52 -42.20 10.41 -1.09
N ILE A 53 -41.26 10.97 -1.86
CA ILE A 53 -41.44 12.28 -2.50
C ILE A 53 -42.52 12.25 -3.59
N ARG A 54 -42.76 11.08 -4.21
CA ARG A 54 -43.80 10.90 -5.23
C ARG A 54 -45.22 10.90 -4.65
N ASP A 55 -45.38 10.65 -3.35
CA ASP A 55 -46.65 10.75 -2.64
C ASP A 55 -46.78 12.13 -1.94
N PRO A 56 -47.75 12.98 -2.32
CA PRO A 56 -47.95 14.30 -1.73
C PRO A 56 -48.17 14.32 -0.20
N GLN A 57 -48.79 13.27 0.36
CA GLN A 57 -49.05 13.17 1.80
C GLN A 57 -47.79 12.72 2.56
N ALA A 58 -47.11 11.68 2.08
CA ALA A 58 -45.87 11.17 2.68
C ALA A 58 -44.72 12.20 2.61
N LYS A 59 -44.69 13.03 1.56
CA LYS A 59 -43.74 14.14 1.41
C LYS A 59 -43.83 15.18 2.54
N GLN A 60 -45.02 15.49 3.04
CA GLN A 60 -45.20 16.47 4.13
C GLN A 60 -44.77 15.91 5.48
N GLU A 61 -45.01 14.62 5.74
CA GLU A 61 -44.52 13.94 6.95
C GLU A 61 -43.00 13.81 6.96
N LEU A 62 -42.40 13.46 5.82
CA LEU A 62 -40.95 13.33 5.69
C LEU A 62 -40.22 14.66 5.92
N LEU A 63 -40.75 15.78 5.39
CA LEU A 63 -40.21 17.13 5.61
C LEU A 63 -40.22 17.55 7.10
N LYS A 64 -41.18 17.05 7.88
CA LYS A 64 -41.21 17.27 9.34
C LYS A 64 -40.15 16.44 10.06
N ILE A 65 -39.93 15.19 9.65
CA ILE A 65 -38.94 14.28 10.28
C ILE A 65 -37.51 14.73 9.97
N ILE A 66 -37.22 15.12 8.72
CA ILE A 66 -35.88 15.58 8.31
C ILE A 66 -35.47 16.84 9.09
N LYS A 67 -36.39 17.80 9.29
CA LYS A 67 -36.14 19.01 10.10
C LYS A 67 -35.80 18.72 11.57
N VAL A 68 -36.25 17.59 12.11
CA VAL A 68 -35.94 17.16 13.48
C VAL A 68 -34.62 16.38 13.52
N SER A 69 -34.29 15.65 12.45
CA SER A 69 -33.07 14.83 12.34
C SER A 69 -31.79 15.65 12.10
N ASP A 70 -31.87 16.83 11.46
CA ASP A 70 -30.71 17.72 11.28
C ASP A 70 -30.09 18.18 12.61
N VAL A 71 -30.85 18.15 13.72
CA VAL A 71 -30.36 18.48 15.06
C VAL A 71 -29.56 17.31 15.70
N PHE A 72 -29.72 16.08 15.20
CA PHE A 72 -29.11 14.86 15.75
C PHE A 72 -27.97 14.28 14.89
N LEU A 73 -27.80 14.74 13.66
CA LEU A 73 -26.79 14.23 12.72
C LEU A 73 -25.36 14.69 13.00
N ASP A 74 -25.16 15.56 13.99
CA ASP A 74 -23.84 16.03 14.44
C ASP A 74 -23.15 15.08 15.42
N TYR A 75 -23.74 13.91 15.71
CA TYR A 75 -23.24 12.97 16.69
C TYR A 75 -22.92 11.61 16.03
N ASN A 76 -21.62 11.29 15.95
CA ASN A 76 -21.03 9.97 15.69
C ASN A 76 -20.82 9.51 14.24
N ILE A 77 -20.06 10.26 13.45
CA ILE A 77 -19.22 9.65 12.40
C ILE A 77 -17.75 10.01 12.68
N GLU A 78 -17.25 9.61 13.85
CA GLU A 78 -15.81 9.42 14.01
C GLU A 78 -15.42 8.21 13.15
N ASN A 79 -15.02 8.48 11.91
CA ASN A 79 -14.32 7.50 11.09
C ASN A 79 -12.95 7.25 11.74
N GLU A 80 -12.88 6.30 12.67
CA GLU A 80 -11.61 5.81 13.21
C GLU A 80 -10.87 5.02 12.12
N GLY A 81 -10.16 5.72 11.23
CA GLY A 81 -9.35 5.11 10.19
C GLY A 81 -8.90 6.06 9.09
N PHE A 82 -7.84 5.69 8.37
CA PHE A 82 -7.45 6.40 7.16
C PHE A 82 -8.50 6.24 6.06
N SER A 83 -8.77 7.31 5.32
CA SER A 83 -9.67 7.24 4.15
C SER A 83 -9.13 6.24 3.11
N PHE A 84 -10.02 5.68 2.29
CA PHE A 84 -9.63 4.76 1.20
C PHE A 84 -8.55 5.36 0.28
N ASN A 85 -8.71 6.64 -0.09
CA ASN A 85 -7.73 7.35 -0.90
C ASN A 85 -6.38 7.46 -0.17
N THR A 86 -6.39 7.75 1.13
CA THR A 86 -5.17 7.78 1.95
C THR A 86 -4.48 6.41 1.97
N ASN A 87 -5.21 5.31 2.12
CA ASN A 87 -4.65 3.96 2.09
C ASN A 87 -3.99 3.62 0.75
N ILE A 88 -4.59 4.04 -0.38
CA ILE A 88 -3.98 3.89 -1.71
C ILE A 88 -2.67 4.68 -1.80
N TRP A 89 -2.65 5.93 -1.36
CA TRP A 89 -1.44 6.74 -1.38
C TRP A 89 -0.33 6.16 -0.51
N ILE A 90 -0.67 5.63 0.67
CA ILE A 90 0.28 4.93 1.55
C ILE A 90 0.89 3.73 0.81
N LEU A 91 0.07 2.93 0.11
CA LEU A 91 0.57 1.79 -0.69
C LEU A 91 1.51 2.26 -1.81
N LEU A 92 1.15 3.30 -2.56
CA LEU A 92 1.98 3.82 -3.65
C LEU A 92 3.34 4.33 -3.13
N ILE A 93 3.33 5.14 -2.07
CA ILE A 93 4.55 5.67 -1.45
C ILE A 93 5.42 4.51 -0.95
N PHE A 94 4.81 3.51 -0.30
CA PHE A 94 5.51 2.32 0.16
C PHE A 94 6.23 1.58 -0.98
N TRP A 95 5.57 1.39 -2.13
CA TRP A 95 6.17 0.74 -3.30
C TRP A 95 7.33 1.55 -3.89
N ILE A 96 7.20 2.88 -3.94
CA ILE A 96 8.28 3.78 -4.40
C ILE A 96 9.51 3.64 -3.49
N VAL A 97 9.31 3.70 -2.16
CA VAL A 97 10.38 3.57 -1.18
C VAL A 97 11.04 2.19 -1.26
N ALA A 98 10.25 1.12 -1.32
CA ALA A 98 10.77 -0.24 -1.46
C ALA A 98 11.63 -0.38 -2.72
N SER A 99 11.14 0.13 -3.86
CA SER A 99 11.86 0.12 -5.13
C SER A 99 13.19 0.87 -5.06
N TYR A 100 13.20 2.04 -4.40
CA TYR A 100 14.42 2.80 -4.18
C TYR A 100 15.45 2.04 -3.34
N ILE A 101 15.00 1.38 -2.25
CA ILE A 101 15.86 0.54 -1.41
C ILE A 101 16.45 -0.62 -2.24
N PHE A 102 15.65 -1.28 -3.06
CA PHE A 102 16.13 -2.35 -3.95
C PHE A 102 17.19 -1.87 -4.94
N THR A 103 17.00 -0.69 -5.52
CA THR A 103 17.98 -0.08 -6.43
C THR A 103 19.31 0.17 -5.74
N ILE A 104 19.30 0.71 -4.52
CA ILE A 104 20.51 0.92 -3.72
C ILE A 104 21.21 -0.42 -3.43
N LEU A 105 20.45 -1.42 -2.99
CA LEU A 105 21.00 -2.74 -2.66
C LEU A 105 21.61 -3.41 -3.91
N ASN A 106 20.93 -3.34 -5.04
CA ASN A 106 21.43 -3.88 -6.32
C ASN A 106 22.72 -3.19 -6.75
N SER A 107 22.76 -1.86 -6.70
CA SER A 107 23.96 -1.09 -7.06
C SER A 107 25.16 -1.48 -6.17
N LYS A 108 24.95 -1.63 -4.86
CA LYS A 108 26.01 -2.07 -3.93
C LYS A 108 26.45 -3.51 -4.19
N ILE A 109 25.53 -4.41 -4.49
CA ILE A 109 25.83 -5.81 -4.81
C ILE A 109 26.67 -5.90 -6.08
N GLU A 110 26.29 -5.20 -7.15
CA GLU A 110 27.04 -5.21 -8.42
C GLU A 110 28.45 -4.64 -8.27
N LYS A 111 28.62 -3.57 -7.49
CA LYS A 111 29.96 -3.03 -7.17
C LYS A 111 30.85 -4.07 -6.50
N LEU A 112 30.35 -4.73 -5.46
CA LEU A 112 31.14 -5.73 -4.72
C LEU A 112 31.45 -6.98 -5.54
N LYS A 113 30.53 -7.43 -6.40
CA LYS A 113 30.80 -8.52 -7.36
C LYS A 113 31.94 -8.16 -8.31
N GLY A 114 31.95 -6.91 -8.81
CA GLY A 114 33.02 -6.42 -9.68
C GLY A 114 34.37 -6.39 -8.98
N GLU A 115 34.40 -5.96 -7.72
CA GLU A 115 35.61 -5.93 -6.89
C GLU A 115 36.15 -7.34 -6.58
N GLU A 116 35.28 -8.29 -6.23
CA GLU A 116 35.66 -9.70 -6.00
C GLU A 116 36.21 -10.35 -7.28
N ASN A 117 35.57 -10.14 -8.44
CA ASN A 117 36.08 -10.64 -9.73
C ASN A 117 37.45 -10.07 -10.11
N LEU A 118 37.70 -8.78 -9.87
CA LEU A 118 39.00 -8.15 -10.12
C LEU A 118 40.09 -8.71 -9.19
N PHE A 119 39.75 -8.96 -7.92
CA PHE A 119 40.65 -9.57 -6.95
C PHE A 119 41.02 -11.01 -7.33
N GLU A 120 40.04 -11.84 -7.70
CA GLU A 120 40.28 -13.21 -8.16
C GLU A 120 41.16 -13.24 -9.42
N LYS A 121 40.87 -12.36 -10.38
CA LYS A 121 41.66 -12.21 -11.60
C LYS A 121 43.13 -11.88 -11.28
N ASN A 122 43.37 -10.87 -10.45
CA ASN A 122 44.73 -10.47 -10.07
C ASN A 122 45.49 -11.54 -9.27
N THR A 123 44.78 -12.32 -8.45
CA THR A 123 45.38 -13.41 -7.68
C THR A 123 45.71 -14.62 -8.57
N PHE A 124 44.87 -14.90 -9.58
CA PHE A 124 45.11 -15.94 -10.57
C PHE A 124 46.36 -15.63 -11.41
N TYR A 125 46.50 -14.40 -11.93
CA TYR A 125 47.68 -14.01 -12.72
C TYR A 125 48.98 -13.98 -11.91
N LYS A 126 48.94 -13.69 -10.61
CA LYS A 126 50.11 -13.80 -9.73
C LYS A 126 50.55 -15.24 -9.45
N LYS A 127 49.67 -16.24 -9.62
CA LYS A 127 49.98 -17.66 -9.38
C LYS A 127 50.54 -18.38 -10.60
N ILE A 128 50.52 -17.77 -11.79
CA ILE A 128 51.17 -18.32 -12.97
C ILE A 128 52.65 -17.88 -12.91
N PRO A 129 53.61 -18.77 -12.59
CA PRO A 129 55.01 -18.40 -12.66
C PRO A 129 55.32 -18.04 -14.11
N ASN A 130 55.94 -16.87 -14.30
CA ASN A 130 56.43 -16.42 -15.58
C ASN A 130 57.50 -17.42 -16.04
N LYS A 131 57.11 -18.45 -16.80
CA LYS A 131 58.06 -19.31 -17.53
C LYS A 131 58.52 -18.53 -18.76
N SER A 132 59.39 -17.55 -18.51
CA SER A 132 60.26 -17.00 -19.54
C SER A 132 61.57 -17.80 -19.51
N HIS A 133 61.64 -18.82 -20.36
CA HIS A 133 62.87 -19.30 -21.03
C HIS A 133 62.48 -20.29 -22.11
#